data_AF-A0A1V3N5S9-F1
#
_entry.id   AF-A0A1V3N5S9-F1
#
_cell.length_a   1.000
_cell.length_b   1.000
_cell.length_c   1.000
_cell.angle_alpha   90.00
_cell.angle_beta   90.00
_cell.angle_gamma   90.00
#
_symmetry.space_group_name_H-M   'P 1'
#
loop_
_entity.id
_entity.type
_entity.pdbx_description
1 polymer ?
#
loop_
_entity_poly.entity_id
_entity_poly.type
_entity_poly.pdbx_seq_one_letter_code
_entity_poly.pdbx_strand_id
1 'polypeptide(L)'
;MVRPDWLAQKYSQVTMIDNDHVAVLNGNYLVDIPLQFNTDSSYVFYLNAKIPVGLFKESLGFYPELKQFILIVPDWKFYAEVSKMAAMKGMCVEPETTNFYYFIRREEDHVKVDSARLGGLENPLLDFDKSAVPDDMLTVYRKESYGSVCCPRDPMWDIADQDSSFIRGFEEKNKFKVTIGRYIQMQGKEGENSIYYTLPGLTTLQRLQFLLEKRAQWSLNRAAKKMPPSPKLFTPQLFQLITIGFNKFEKML
;
A
#
# COMPACT_ATOMS: atom_id res chain seq x y z
N MET A 1 -21.22 13.19 -24.24
CA MET A 1 -19.98 13.46 -23.48
C MET A 1 -18.84 12.86 -24.27
N VAL A 2 -17.74 13.58 -24.49
CA VAL A 2 -16.57 13.01 -25.18
C VAL A 2 -15.87 12.06 -24.21
N ARG A 3 -15.63 10.81 -24.63
CA ARG A 3 -14.91 9.80 -23.83
C ARG A 3 -13.47 10.29 -23.62
N PRO A 4 -12.96 10.35 -22.38
CA PRO A 4 -11.58 10.75 -22.14
C PRO A 4 -10.58 9.79 -22.81
N ASP A 5 -9.47 10.31 -23.34
CA ASP A 5 -8.48 9.50 -24.08
C ASP A 5 -7.83 8.41 -23.22
N TRP A 6 -7.72 8.64 -21.91
CA TRP A 6 -7.20 7.66 -20.95
C TRP A 6 -8.16 6.50 -20.68
N LEU A 7 -9.44 6.64 -21.04
CA LEU A 7 -10.46 5.63 -20.83
C LEU A 7 -10.46 4.63 -21.99
N ALA A 8 -9.63 3.58 -21.86
CA ALA A 8 -9.48 2.53 -22.88
C ALA A 8 -10.76 1.72 -23.08
N GLN A 9 -10.89 1.04 -24.22
CA GLN A 9 -11.98 0.07 -24.48
C GLN A 9 -11.81 -1.24 -23.69
N LYS A 10 -10.57 -1.62 -23.38
CA LYS A 10 -10.22 -2.78 -22.55
C LYS A 10 -9.09 -2.38 -21.60
N TYR A 11 -9.19 -2.79 -20.34
CA TYR A 11 -8.05 -2.80 -19.42
C TYR A 11 -7.57 -4.24 -19.23
N SER A 12 -6.31 -4.47 -19.57
CA SER A 12 -5.64 -5.75 -19.33
C SER A 12 -4.87 -5.65 -18.02
N GLN A 13 -4.80 -6.75 -17.26
CA GLN A 13 -4.07 -6.83 -15.98
C GLN A 13 -4.59 -5.91 -14.88
N VAL A 14 -5.91 -5.94 -14.66
CA VAL A 14 -6.55 -5.22 -13.56
C VAL A 14 -6.25 -5.92 -12.24
N THR A 15 -5.67 -5.18 -11.28
CA THR A 15 -5.43 -5.69 -9.93
C THR A 15 -6.66 -5.46 -9.05
N MET A 16 -7.25 -6.53 -8.53
CA MET A 16 -8.42 -6.45 -7.67
C MET A 16 -8.04 -6.26 -6.19
N ILE A 17 -8.59 -5.22 -5.57
CA ILE A 17 -8.44 -4.93 -4.15
C ILE A 17 -9.76 -5.28 -3.44
N ASP A 18 -9.84 -6.51 -2.93
CA ASP A 18 -10.97 -7.04 -2.17
C ASP A 18 -10.75 -6.90 -0.66
N ASN A 19 -11.78 -7.20 0.13
CA ASN A 19 -11.72 -7.06 1.59
C ASN A 19 -10.75 -8.06 2.26
N ASP A 20 -10.47 -9.20 1.64
CA ASP A 20 -9.49 -10.18 2.10
C ASP A 20 -8.05 -9.69 1.94
N HIS A 21 -7.79 -8.82 0.96
CA HIS A 21 -6.52 -8.14 0.78
C HIS A 21 -6.32 -6.93 1.71
N VAL A 22 -7.32 -6.55 2.51
CA VAL A 22 -7.32 -5.29 3.24
C VAL A 22 -7.50 -5.49 4.75
N ALA A 23 -6.56 -4.96 5.54
CA ALA A 23 -6.79 -4.76 6.98
C ALA A 23 -7.11 -3.30 7.29
N VAL A 24 -7.95 -3.10 8.30
CA VAL A 24 -8.29 -1.77 8.82
C VAL A 24 -8.04 -1.73 10.32
N LEU A 25 -7.31 -0.72 10.79
CA LEU A 25 -7.04 -0.49 12.21
C LEU A 25 -6.96 1.00 12.52
N ASN A 26 -7.83 1.47 13.41
CA ASN A 26 -7.91 2.88 13.82
C ASN A 26 -8.00 3.86 12.63
N GLY A 27 -8.79 3.50 11.61
CA GLY A 27 -8.95 4.29 10.38
C GLY A 27 -7.75 4.24 9.43
N ASN A 28 -6.73 3.42 9.69
CA ASN A 28 -5.62 3.17 8.78
C ASN A 28 -5.85 1.85 8.02
N TYR A 29 -5.27 1.74 6.84
CA TYR A 29 -5.50 0.64 5.90
C TYR A 29 -4.17 0.05 5.44
N LEU A 30 -4.07 -1.28 5.37
CA LEU A 30 -3.03 -1.98 4.64
C LEU A 30 -3.69 -2.72 3.48
N VAL A 31 -3.29 -2.40 2.25
CA VAL A 31 -3.58 -3.20 1.05
C VAL A 31 -2.43 -4.16 0.87
N ASP A 32 -2.66 -5.44 1.17
CA ASP A 32 -1.66 -6.50 1.24
C ASP A 32 -1.49 -7.20 -0.10
N ILE A 33 -1.14 -6.40 -1.10
CA ILE A 33 -0.90 -6.88 -2.45
C ILE A 33 0.52 -6.45 -2.84
N PRO A 34 1.48 -7.36 -2.94
CA PRO A 34 2.77 -7.04 -3.55
C PRO A 34 2.59 -6.81 -5.06
N LEU A 35 3.22 -5.75 -5.57
CA LEU A 35 3.12 -5.38 -6.98
C LEU A 35 4.50 -5.18 -7.57
N GLN A 36 4.73 -5.78 -8.74
CA GLN A 36 5.95 -5.58 -9.51
C GLN A 36 5.78 -4.39 -10.44
N PHE A 37 6.72 -3.44 -10.38
CA PHE A 37 6.67 -2.27 -11.23
C PHE A 37 7.49 -2.44 -12.51
N ASN A 38 6.84 -2.27 -13.64
CA ASN A 38 7.41 -1.96 -14.93
C ASN A 38 7.10 -0.48 -15.28
N THR A 39 8.13 0.28 -15.68
CA THR A 39 8.05 1.72 -16.01
C THR A 39 7.15 2.02 -17.20
N ASP A 40 6.93 1.05 -18.08
CA ASP A 40 6.16 1.24 -19.32
C ASP A 40 4.70 0.77 -19.19
N SER A 41 4.28 0.33 -18.00
CA SER A 41 2.95 -0.24 -17.76
C SER A 41 1.96 0.78 -17.18
N SER A 42 0.72 0.71 -17.63
CA SER A 42 -0.40 1.47 -17.04
C SER A 42 -1.09 0.61 -15.98
N TYR A 43 -1.07 1.07 -14.72
CA TYR A 43 -1.65 0.30 -13.61
C TYR A 43 -3.12 0.61 -13.43
N VAL A 44 -3.93 -0.44 -13.34
CA VAL A 44 -5.38 -0.35 -13.15
C VAL A 44 -5.77 -1.16 -11.93
N PHE A 45 -6.38 -0.50 -10.95
CA PHE A 45 -6.85 -1.12 -9.72
C PHE A 45 -8.37 -1.11 -9.67
N TYR A 46 -8.98 -2.25 -9.37
CA TYR A 46 -10.40 -2.34 -9.08
C TYR A 46 -10.62 -2.40 -7.57
N LEU A 47 -11.11 -1.32 -6.99
CA LEU A 47 -11.31 -1.17 -5.55
C LEU A 47 -12.70 -1.64 -5.15
N ASN A 48 -12.81 -2.93 -4.85
CA ASN A 48 -14.03 -3.51 -4.29
C ASN A 48 -14.09 -3.33 -2.76
N ALA A 49 -12.94 -3.24 -2.09
CA ALA A 49 -12.85 -2.93 -0.68
C ALA A 49 -13.33 -1.49 -0.38
N LYS A 50 -13.96 -1.28 0.79
CA LYS A 50 -14.49 0.03 1.21
C LYS A 50 -13.40 0.94 1.79
N ILE A 51 -12.37 1.24 0.99
CA ILE A 51 -11.33 2.22 1.35
C ILE A 51 -11.74 3.60 0.82
N PRO A 52 -11.65 4.68 1.62
CA PRO A 52 -11.89 6.03 1.13
C PRO A 52 -10.97 6.39 -0.05
N VAL A 53 -11.57 6.74 -1.20
CA VAL A 53 -10.85 7.10 -2.43
C VAL A 53 -9.82 8.23 -2.22
N GLY A 54 -10.08 9.14 -1.28
CA GLY A 54 -9.14 10.21 -0.92
C GLY A 54 -7.75 9.71 -0.49
N LEU A 55 -7.66 8.53 0.12
CA LEU A 55 -6.38 7.97 0.58
C LEU A 55 -5.45 7.56 -0.56
N PHE A 56 -5.99 7.25 -1.74
CA PHE A 56 -5.18 6.91 -2.92
C PHE A 56 -4.54 8.15 -3.57
N LYS A 57 -5.15 9.32 -3.35
CA LYS A 57 -4.69 10.61 -3.88
C LYS A 57 -3.51 11.15 -3.07
N GLU A 58 -3.61 11.10 -1.75
CA GLU A 58 -2.68 11.81 -0.84
C GLU A 58 -1.58 10.92 -0.23
N SER A 59 -1.74 9.59 -0.27
CA SER A 59 -0.81 8.69 0.43
C SER A 59 0.37 8.30 -0.45
N LEU A 60 1.58 8.80 -0.11
CA LEU A 60 2.84 8.16 -0.48
C LEU A 60 2.93 6.68 -0.03
N GLY A 61 2.01 6.21 0.82
CA GLY A 61 1.96 4.82 1.25
C GLY A 61 1.17 3.89 0.32
N PHE A 62 0.53 4.38 -0.74
CA PHE A 62 -0.05 3.52 -1.79
C PHE A 62 0.87 3.54 -3.01
N TYR A 63 1.79 2.56 -3.06
CA TYR A 63 2.78 2.38 -4.13
C TYR A 63 3.46 3.69 -4.55
N PRO A 64 4.41 4.22 -3.78
CA PRO A 64 5.00 5.55 -4.01
C PRO A 64 5.69 5.68 -5.38
N GLU A 65 6.12 4.57 -5.99
CA GLU A 65 6.76 4.53 -7.30
C GLU A 65 5.79 4.86 -8.45
N LEU A 66 4.47 4.70 -8.23
CA LEU A 66 3.46 4.98 -9.23
C LEU A 66 3.23 6.49 -9.37
N LYS A 67 3.70 7.04 -10.49
CA LYS A 67 3.40 8.42 -10.91
C LYS A 67 1.97 8.56 -11.44
N GLN A 68 1.42 7.52 -12.05
CA GLN A 68 0.05 7.53 -12.56
C GLN A 68 -0.60 6.15 -12.52
N PHE A 69 -1.90 6.11 -12.28
CA PHE A 69 -2.69 4.88 -12.29
C PHE A 69 -4.20 5.18 -12.43
N ILE A 70 -4.97 4.15 -12.77
CA ILE A 70 -6.43 4.20 -12.85
C ILE A 70 -7.00 3.43 -11.66
N LEU A 71 -7.93 4.05 -10.95
CA LEU A 71 -8.68 3.44 -9.86
C LEU A 71 -10.14 3.33 -10.27
N ILE A 72 -10.63 2.11 -10.39
CA ILE A 72 -12.02 1.78 -10.69
C ILE A 72 -12.72 1.47 -9.36
N VAL A 73 -13.84 2.14 -9.09
CA VAL A 73 -14.58 2.02 -7.84
C VAL A 73 -16.05 1.78 -8.15
N PRO A 74 -16.68 0.70 -7.63
CA PRO A 74 -18.11 0.50 -7.76
C PRO A 74 -18.90 1.68 -7.20
N ASP A 75 -19.98 2.07 -7.89
CA ASP A 75 -20.89 3.10 -7.37
C ASP A 75 -21.76 2.53 -6.25
N TRP A 76 -21.16 2.38 -5.06
CA TRP A 76 -21.80 1.81 -3.88
C TRP A 76 -23.08 2.54 -3.48
N LYS A 77 -23.18 3.84 -3.78
CA LYS A 77 -24.39 4.62 -3.52
C LYS A 77 -25.51 4.18 -4.45
N PHE A 78 -25.25 4.10 -5.75
CA PHE A 78 -26.20 3.57 -6.72
C PHE A 78 -26.66 2.16 -6.37
N TYR A 79 -25.73 1.25 -6.06
CA TYR A 79 -26.08 -0.12 -5.69
C TYR A 79 -26.93 -0.20 -4.41
N ALA A 80 -26.63 0.64 -3.41
CA ALA A 80 -27.44 0.72 -2.19
C ALA A 80 -28.87 1.24 -2.47
N GLU A 81 -29.01 2.24 -3.35
CA GLU A 81 -30.31 2.78 -3.75
C GLU A 81 -31.14 1.76 -4.53
N VAL A 82 -30.55 1.03 -5.49
CA VAL A 82 -31.25 -0.03 -6.23
C VAL A 82 -31.67 -1.15 -5.30
N SER A 83 -30.80 -1.61 -4.42
CA SER A 83 -31.10 -2.65 -3.43
C SER A 83 -32.29 -2.26 -2.52
N LYS A 84 -32.30 -1.00 -2.05
CA LYS A 84 -33.40 -0.48 -1.24
C LYS A 84 -34.72 -0.45 -2.02
N MET A 85 -34.71 -0.01 -3.28
CA MET A 85 -35.91 0.03 -4.12
C MET A 85 -36.43 -1.38 -4.44
N ALA A 86 -35.55 -2.32 -4.73
CA ALA A 86 -35.88 -3.72 -4.98
C ALA A 86 -36.57 -4.35 -3.76
N ALA A 87 -36.01 -4.14 -2.56
CA ALA A 87 -36.58 -4.61 -1.31
C ALA A 87 -37.98 -4.01 -1.03
N MET A 88 -38.16 -2.69 -1.23
CA MET A 88 -39.45 -2.03 -0.99
C MET A 88 -40.55 -2.51 -1.93
N LYS A 89 -40.21 -2.91 -3.16
CA LYS A 89 -41.17 -3.33 -4.18
C LYS A 89 -41.32 -4.85 -4.28
N GLY A 90 -40.59 -5.62 -3.47
CA GLY A 90 -40.58 -7.09 -3.54
C GLY A 90 -40.06 -7.63 -4.87
N MET A 91 -39.24 -6.86 -5.59
CA MET A 91 -38.73 -7.22 -6.91
C MET A 91 -37.28 -7.68 -6.81
N CYS A 92 -36.91 -8.67 -7.63
CA CYS A 92 -35.51 -8.96 -7.91
C CYS A 92 -35.08 -8.09 -9.10
N VAL A 93 -34.28 -7.06 -8.85
CA VAL A 93 -33.73 -6.19 -9.89
C VAL A 93 -32.22 -6.38 -9.87
N GLU A 94 -31.66 -6.86 -10.98
CA GLU A 94 -30.22 -6.88 -11.17
C GLU A 94 -29.77 -5.46 -11.56
N PRO A 95 -28.94 -4.79 -10.74
CA PRO A 95 -28.48 -3.45 -11.04
C PRO A 95 -27.54 -3.46 -12.24
N GLU A 96 -27.69 -2.49 -13.13
CA GLU A 96 -26.71 -2.25 -14.18
C GLU A 96 -25.33 -1.94 -13.57
N THR A 97 -24.28 -2.60 -14.07
CA THR A 97 -22.92 -2.39 -13.57
C THR A 97 -22.51 -0.93 -13.74
N THR A 98 -22.31 -0.24 -12.62
CA THR A 98 -21.98 1.19 -12.58
C THR A 98 -20.72 1.42 -11.75
N ASN A 99 -19.73 2.07 -12.35
CA ASN A 99 -18.42 2.33 -11.74
C ASN A 99 -17.97 3.78 -11.96
N PHE A 100 -17.22 4.28 -10.98
CA PHE A 100 -16.38 5.47 -11.13
C PHE A 100 -14.97 5.06 -11.54
N TYR A 101 -14.44 5.75 -12.53
CA TYR A 101 -13.06 5.63 -12.99
C TYR A 101 -12.34 6.89 -12.59
N TYR A 102 -11.24 6.78 -11.85
CA TYR A 102 -10.38 7.88 -11.48
C TYR A 102 -9.02 7.70 -12.13
N PHE A 103 -8.59 8.65 -12.95
CA PHE A 103 -7.23 8.69 -13.44
C PHE A 103 -6.41 9.62 -12.54
N ILE A 104 -5.53 9.02 -11.73
CA ILE A 104 -4.75 9.71 -10.71
C ILE A 104 -3.34 9.90 -11.24
N ARG A 105 -2.86 11.14 -11.27
CA ARG A 105 -1.48 11.52 -11.65
C ARG A 105 -0.86 12.31 -10.50
N ARG A 106 0.29 11.84 -10.03
CA ARG A 106 1.10 12.45 -8.98
C ARG A 106 2.23 13.23 -9.66
N GLU A 107 2.11 14.55 -9.68
CA GLU A 107 3.15 15.48 -10.13
C GLU A 107 3.93 15.99 -8.90
N GLU A 108 5.08 16.63 -9.10
CA GLU A 108 6.00 16.98 -8.00
C GLU A 108 5.33 17.81 -6.89
N ASP A 109 4.44 18.74 -7.25
CA ASP A 109 3.82 19.67 -6.30
C ASP A 109 2.33 19.42 -6.04
N HIS A 110 1.67 18.55 -6.83
CA HIS A 110 0.23 18.35 -6.73
C HIS A 110 -0.26 17.05 -7.37
N VAL A 111 -1.49 16.67 -7.03
CA VAL A 111 -2.14 15.46 -7.56
C VAL A 111 -3.30 15.88 -8.46
N LYS A 112 -3.26 15.48 -9.73
CA LYS A 112 -4.36 15.66 -10.68
C LYS A 112 -5.23 14.42 -10.71
N VAL A 113 -6.55 14.62 -10.69
CA VAL A 113 -7.52 13.54 -10.74
C VAL A 113 -8.58 13.87 -11.79
N ASP A 114 -8.61 13.11 -12.87
CA ASP A 114 -9.76 13.08 -13.78
C ASP A 114 -10.71 11.97 -13.35
N SER A 115 -12.01 12.15 -13.60
CA SER A 115 -12.98 11.09 -13.29
C SER A 115 -14.08 10.97 -14.33
N ALA A 116 -14.55 9.74 -14.53
CA ALA A 116 -15.71 9.41 -15.34
C ALA A 116 -16.59 8.42 -14.59
N ARG A 117 -17.90 8.53 -14.74
CA ARG A 117 -18.88 7.55 -14.23
C ARG A 117 -19.49 6.84 -15.44
N LEU A 118 -19.41 5.51 -15.49
CA LEU A 118 -19.90 4.71 -16.61
C LEU A 118 -20.89 3.67 -16.10
N GLY A 119 -21.94 3.45 -16.89
CA GLY A 119 -22.97 2.45 -16.65
C GLY A 119 -23.03 1.42 -17.78
N GLY A 120 -23.34 0.17 -17.42
CA GLY A 120 -23.65 -0.90 -18.35
C GLY A 120 -22.57 -1.12 -19.40
N LEU A 121 -23.00 -1.08 -20.67
CA LEU A 121 -22.15 -1.34 -21.84
C LEU A 121 -21.08 -0.28 -22.09
N GLU A 122 -21.11 0.85 -21.39
CA GLU A 122 -20.06 1.86 -21.49
C GLU A 122 -18.79 1.47 -20.73
N ASN A 123 -18.89 0.51 -19.79
CA ASN A 123 -17.73 0.03 -19.04
C ASN A 123 -16.74 -0.68 -19.99
N PRO A 124 -15.44 -0.40 -19.88
CA PRO A 124 -14.40 -1.18 -20.52
C PRO A 124 -14.46 -2.66 -20.09
N LEU A 125 -14.00 -3.55 -20.96
CA LEU A 125 -13.74 -4.93 -20.57
C LEU A 125 -12.58 -4.96 -19.57
N LEU A 126 -12.76 -5.65 -18.44
CA LEU A 126 -11.77 -5.80 -17.38
C LEU A 126 -11.24 -7.23 -17.37
N ASP A 127 -9.92 -7.37 -17.51
CA ASP A 127 -9.22 -8.64 -17.44
C ASP A 127 -8.38 -8.66 -16.16
N PHE A 128 -8.79 -9.46 -15.19
CA PHE A 128 -8.19 -9.48 -13.85
C PHE A 128 -6.97 -10.39 -13.82
N ASP A 129 -5.86 -9.87 -13.31
CA ASP A 129 -4.61 -10.62 -13.18
C ASP A 129 -4.37 -11.02 -11.73
N LYS A 130 -3.79 -12.21 -11.55
CA LYS A 130 -3.26 -12.68 -10.27
C LYS A 130 -1.76 -12.46 -10.30
N SER A 131 -1.32 -11.29 -9.85
CA SER A 131 0.11 -11.01 -9.69
C SER A 131 0.73 -12.01 -8.72
N ALA A 132 1.66 -12.82 -9.21
CA ALA A 132 2.52 -13.66 -8.39
C ALA A 132 3.80 -12.91 -8.08
N VAL A 133 4.28 -13.01 -6.83
CA VAL A 133 5.60 -12.47 -6.47
C VAL A 133 6.67 -13.40 -7.02
N PRO A 134 7.64 -12.91 -7.80
CA PRO A 134 8.77 -13.73 -8.22
C PRO A 134 9.58 -14.24 -7.02
N ASP A 135 10.12 -15.47 -7.12
CA ASP A 135 10.88 -16.11 -6.03
C ASP A 135 12.16 -15.35 -5.63
N ASP A 136 12.69 -14.52 -6.52
CA ASP A 136 13.87 -13.69 -6.33
C ASP A 136 13.55 -12.29 -5.75
N MET A 137 12.29 -12.04 -5.38
CA MET A 137 11.86 -10.78 -4.77
C MET A 137 11.43 -10.94 -3.31
N LEU A 138 11.80 -9.97 -2.49
CA LEU A 138 11.33 -9.81 -1.12
C LEU A 138 10.10 -8.90 -1.09
N THR A 139 9.01 -9.40 -0.51
CA THR A 139 7.86 -8.56 -0.11
C THR A 139 8.19 -7.85 1.19
N VAL A 140 8.35 -6.54 1.13
CA VAL A 140 8.75 -5.68 2.24
C VAL A 140 7.60 -4.78 2.64
N TYR A 141 7.17 -4.86 3.89
CA TYR A 141 6.11 -3.99 4.44
C TYR A 141 6.67 -2.68 5.01
N ARG A 142 7.94 -2.69 5.42
CA ARG A 142 8.63 -1.52 5.93
C ARG A 142 10.12 -1.59 5.65
N LYS A 143 10.67 -0.48 5.18
CA LYS A 143 12.11 -0.23 5.07
C LYS A 143 12.49 0.92 5.99
N GLU A 144 13.55 0.75 6.76
CA GLU A 144 14.20 1.81 7.53
C GLU A 144 15.62 1.97 7.00
N SER A 145 16.02 3.20 6.68
CA SER A 145 17.35 3.48 6.12
C SER A 145 18.11 4.39 7.08
N TYR A 146 19.39 4.07 7.28
CA TYR A 146 20.31 4.78 8.15
C TYR A 146 21.48 5.24 7.29
N GLY A 147 21.72 6.55 7.25
CA GLY A 147 22.84 7.20 6.55
C GLY A 147 24.16 7.11 7.34
N SER A 148 25.11 7.99 7.07
CA SER A 148 26.46 7.94 7.67
C SER A 148 26.39 8.02 9.20
N VAL A 149 27.24 7.24 9.88
CA VAL A 149 27.39 7.27 11.35
C VAL A 149 28.24 8.46 11.80
N CYS A 150 29.09 9.00 10.91
CA CYS A 150 30.13 9.96 11.28
C CYS A 150 29.89 11.41 10.81
N CYS A 151 29.70 11.71 9.52
CA CYS A 151 29.77 13.11 9.04
C CYS A 151 28.98 13.40 7.74
N PRO A 152 27.85 14.13 7.79
CA PRO A 152 27.04 14.38 8.98
C PRO A 152 26.40 13.08 9.46
N ARG A 153 26.40 12.86 10.78
CA ARG A 153 25.70 11.71 11.38
C ARG A 153 24.21 11.81 11.07
N ASP A 154 23.64 10.75 10.52
CA ASP A 154 22.20 10.66 10.31
C ASP A 154 21.48 10.62 11.67
N PRO A 155 20.53 11.54 11.95
CA PRO A 155 19.71 11.52 13.17
C PRO A 155 18.96 10.19 13.39
N MET A 156 18.79 9.39 12.35
CA MET A 156 18.31 8.02 12.43
C MET A 156 19.07 7.14 13.41
N TRP A 157 20.37 7.40 13.59
CA TRP A 157 21.19 6.65 14.52
C TRP A 157 20.83 6.87 15.98
N ASP A 158 20.16 7.97 16.33
CA ASP A 158 19.76 8.27 17.71
C ASP A 158 18.63 7.34 18.19
N ILE A 159 17.93 6.70 17.25
CA ILE A 159 16.84 5.76 17.53
C ILE A 159 17.20 4.31 17.23
N ALA A 160 18.36 4.05 16.62
CA ALA A 160 18.81 2.71 16.25
C ALA A 160 18.94 1.79 17.48
N ASP A 161 19.50 2.32 18.57
CA ASP A 161 19.72 1.57 19.82
C ASP A 161 18.40 1.18 20.52
N GLN A 162 17.30 1.85 20.19
CA GLN A 162 15.96 1.57 20.74
C GLN A 162 15.18 0.54 19.92
N ASP A 163 15.68 0.13 18.75
CA ASP A 163 14.96 -0.80 17.89
C ASP A 163 14.78 -2.17 18.58
N SER A 164 15.87 -2.74 19.11
CA SER A 164 15.82 -4.06 19.78
C SER A 164 14.87 -4.07 20.99
N SER A 165 14.85 -3.00 21.78
CA SER A 165 13.96 -2.90 22.95
C SER A 165 12.50 -2.72 22.53
N PHE A 166 12.24 -1.94 21.48
CA PHE A 166 10.91 -1.82 20.89
C PHE A 166 10.41 -3.15 20.35
N ILE A 167 11.21 -3.86 19.56
CA ILE A 167 10.82 -5.14 18.96
C ILE A 167 10.47 -6.15 20.05
N ARG A 168 11.32 -6.31 21.07
CA ARG A 168 11.05 -7.20 22.20
C ARG A 168 9.75 -6.81 22.93
N GLY A 169 9.59 -5.53 23.27
CA GLY A 169 8.38 -5.06 23.96
C GLY A 169 7.11 -5.24 23.14
N PHE A 170 7.19 -5.03 21.82
CA PHE A 170 6.08 -5.25 20.89
C PHE A 170 5.70 -6.73 20.82
N GLU A 171 6.65 -7.64 20.67
CA GLU A 171 6.40 -9.08 20.61
C GLU A 171 5.86 -9.62 21.94
N GLU A 172 6.41 -9.17 23.07
CA GLU A 172 5.95 -9.55 24.42
C GLU A 172 4.51 -9.11 24.67
N LYS A 173 4.15 -7.90 24.25
CA LYS A 173 2.79 -7.34 24.36
C LYS A 173 1.80 -8.05 23.44
N ASN A 174 2.17 -8.22 22.17
CA ASN A 174 1.23 -8.62 21.12
C ASN A 174 1.23 -10.13 20.81
N LYS A 175 2.17 -10.90 21.37
CA LYS A 175 2.25 -12.36 21.27
C LYS A 175 2.44 -12.92 19.85
N PHE A 176 3.03 -12.13 18.94
CA PHE A 176 3.48 -12.61 17.63
C PHE A 176 4.86 -12.05 17.31
N LYS A 177 5.62 -12.78 16.47
CA LYS A 177 7.03 -12.48 16.16
C LYS A 177 7.15 -11.64 14.88
N VAL A 178 7.88 -10.54 14.97
CA VAL A 178 8.25 -9.63 13.87
C VAL A 178 9.77 -9.67 13.59
N THR A 179 10.55 -10.34 14.45
CA THR A 179 11.96 -10.69 14.27
C THR A 179 12.19 -11.60 13.06
N ILE A 180 11.28 -12.56 12.84
CA ILE A 180 11.34 -13.46 11.68
C ILE A 180 11.16 -12.64 10.41
N GLY A 181 12.03 -12.86 9.40
CA GLY A 181 11.95 -12.17 8.11
C GLY A 181 12.42 -10.72 8.16
N ARG A 182 13.26 -10.37 9.13
CA ARG A 182 14.01 -9.12 9.14
C ARG A 182 15.34 -9.30 8.41
N TYR A 183 15.65 -8.37 7.51
CA TYR A 183 16.90 -8.36 6.76
C TYR A 183 17.62 -7.03 6.94
N ILE A 184 18.95 -7.06 6.94
CA ILE A 184 19.81 -5.88 6.83
C ILE A 184 20.56 -5.90 5.51
N GLN A 185 20.74 -4.73 4.92
CA GLN A 185 21.54 -4.54 3.73
C GLN A 185 22.48 -3.35 3.93
N MET A 186 23.79 -3.59 3.79
CA MET A 186 24.78 -2.52 3.81
C MET A 186 24.68 -1.69 2.51
N GLN A 187 24.59 -0.37 2.66
CA GLN A 187 24.48 0.60 1.56
C GLN A 187 25.79 1.37 1.35
N GLY A 188 26.64 1.45 2.38
CA GLY A 188 27.89 2.22 2.34
C GLY A 188 28.91 1.71 3.35
N LYS A 189 30.09 2.35 3.35
CA LYS A 189 31.26 1.91 4.12
C LYS A 189 31.35 2.53 5.52
N GLU A 190 30.50 3.52 5.82
CA GLU A 190 30.49 4.27 7.08
C GLU A 190 29.34 3.85 8.00
N GLY A 191 28.87 2.61 7.83
CA GLY A 191 27.78 2.02 8.61
C GLY A 191 26.40 2.17 7.97
N GLU A 192 26.28 2.82 6.81
CA GLU A 192 25.00 3.03 6.15
C GLU A 192 24.34 1.69 5.82
N ASN A 193 23.11 1.53 6.27
CA ASN A 193 22.38 0.29 6.06
C ASN A 193 20.88 0.55 5.93
N SER A 194 20.18 -0.47 5.46
CA SER A 194 18.73 -0.51 5.47
C SER A 194 18.25 -1.78 6.14
N ILE A 195 17.25 -1.65 7.00
CA ILE A 195 16.54 -2.77 7.62
C ILE A 195 15.20 -2.93 6.90
N TYR A 196 14.91 -4.17 6.52
CA TYR A 196 13.71 -4.55 5.78
C TYR A 196 12.89 -5.53 6.61
N TYR A 197 11.60 -5.23 6.76
CA TYR A 197 10.65 -6.08 7.50
C TYR A 197 9.69 -6.75 6.51
N THR A 198 9.84 -8.08 6.34
CA THR A 198 8.99 -8.90 5.45
C THR A 198 7.79 -9.55 6.17
N LEU A 199 7.82 -9.60 7.51
CA LEU A 199 6.69 -10.01 8.36
C LEU A 199 5.99 -11.33 7.93
N PRO A 200 6.75 -12.41 7.69
CA PRO A 200 6.21 -13.69 7.26
C PRO A 200 5.38 -14.33 8.38
N GLY A 201 4.36 -15.08 8.00
CA GLY A 201 3.49 -15.80 8.95
C GLY A 201 2.54 -14.92 9.77
N LEU A 202 2.60 -13.60 9.61
CA LEU A 202 1.64 -12.67 10.22
C LEU A 202 0.42 -12.50 9.32
N THR A 203 -0.75 -12.33 9.94
CA THR A 203 -1.96 -11.89 9.24
C THR A 203 -1.84 -10.44 8.78
N THR A 204 -2.60 -10.03 7.78
CA THR A 204 -2.63 -8.65 7.29
C THR A 204 -2.93 -7.63 8.40
N LEU A 205 -3.80 -7.98 9.35
CA LEU A 205 -4.09 -7.12 10.52
C LEU A 205 -2.89 -6.98 11.46
N GLN A 206 -2.17 -8.07 11.75
CA GLN A 206 -0.96 -8.03 12.58
C GLN A 206 0.16 -7.24 11.91
N ARG A 207 0.30 -7.35 10.59
CA ARG A 207 1.23 -6.53 9.80
C ARG A 207 0.89 -5.04 9.93
N LEU A 208 -0.38 -4.66 9.72
CA LEU A 208 -0.82 -3.27 9.90
C LEU A 208 -0.56 -2.76 11.31
N GLN A 209 -0.84 -3.57 12.34
CA GLN A 209 -0.56 -3.21 13.73
C GLN A 209 0.92 -2.89 13.95
N PHE A 210 1.83 -3.75 13.46
CA PHE A 210 3.26 -3.49 13.54
C PHE A 210 3.65 -2.21 12.82
N LEU A 211 3.15 -1.98 11.60
CA LEU A 211 3.44 -0.77 10.82
C LEU A 211 3.05 0.51 11.57
N LEU A 212 1.90 0.50 12.25
CA LEU A 212 1.42 1.64 13.03
C LEU A 212 2.25 1.88 14.29
N GLU A 213 2.52 0.83 15.08
CA GLU A 213 3.32 0.96 16.33
C GLU A 213 4.77 1.36 16.00
N LYS A 214 5.37 0.76 14.97
CA LYS A 214 6.72 1.10 14.53
C LYS A 214 6.80 2.53 14.00
N ARG A 215 5.78 3.02 13.29
CA ARG A 215 5.68 4.43 12.91
C ARG A 215 5.53 5.36 14.12
N ALA A 216 4.77 4.97 15.13
CA ALA A 216 4.58 5.77 16.34
C ALA A 216 5.89 5.94 17.13
N GLN A 217 6.75 4.91 17.19
CA GLN A 217 8.09 5.00 17.76
C GLN A 217 8.88 6.18 17.17
N TRP A 218 8.79 6.38 15.87
CA TRP A 218 9.45 7.48 15.17
C TRP A 218 8.84 8.86 15.46
N SER A 219 7.51 8.92 15.55
CA SER A 219 6.80 10.18 15.81
C SER A 219 6.99 10.70 17.23
N LEU A 220 7.25 9.83 18.21
CA LEU A 220 7.52 10.22 19.60
C LEU A 220 8.90 10.86 19.77
N ASN A 221 9.86 10.53 18.91
CA ASN A 221 11.24 11.03 18.96
C ASN A 221 11.45 12.32 18.14
N ARG A 222 10.56 12.64 17.19
CA ARG A 222 10.49 13.97 16.58
C ARG A 222 9.52 14.85 17.37
N ALA A 223 9.81 16.13 17.52
CA ALA A 223 8.95 17.13 18.18
C ALA A 223 7.60 17.40 17.46
N ALA A 224 7.06 16.44 16.70
CA ALA A 224 5.82 16.51 15.96
C ALA A 224 4.62 16.12 16.84
N LYS A 225 4.37 16.90 17.89
CA LYS A 225 3.20 16.77 18.79
C LYS A 225 1.94 17.51 18.29
N LYS A 226 1.84 17.88 17.01
CA LYS A 226 0.83 18.88 16.57
C LYS A 226 -0.12 18.52 15.43
N MET A 227 -0.19 17.27 14.96
CA MET A 227 -1.29 16.87 14.07
C MET A 227 -1.95 15.59 14.56
N PRO A 228 -3.30 15.53 14.62
CA PRO A 228 -3.98 14.25 14.77
C PRO A 228 -3.52 13.34 13.63
N PRO A 229 -3.26 12.05 13.89
CA PRO A 229 -2.83 11.13 12.86
C PRO A 229 -3.92 11.05 11.80
N SER A 230 -3.69 11.66 10.64
CA SER A 230 -4.58 11.49 9.50
C SER A 230 -4.54 10.01 9.08
N PRO A 231 -5.69 9.42 8.72
CA PRO A 231 -5.78 8.08 8.14
C PRO A 231 -4.69 7.84 7.10
N LYS A 232 -4.04 6.67 7.15
CA LYS A 232 -2.99 6.27 6.21
C LYS A 232 -3.35 4.99 5.49
N LEU A 233 -2.87 4.90 4.26
CA LEU A 233 -2.93 3.72 3.42
C LEU A 233 -1.50 3.23 3.20
N PHE A 234 -1.26 1.95 3.46
CA PHE A 234 0.01 1.26 3.30
C PHE A 234 -0.10 0.16 2.24
N THR A 235 0.98 -0.08 1.51
CA THR A 235 1.15 -1.20 0.58
C THR A 235 2.55 -1.78 0.77
N PRO A 236 2.75 -3.10 0.60
CA PRO A 236 4.09 -3.65 0.54
C PRO A 236 4.80 -3.23 -0.75
N GLN A 237 6.13 -3.31 -0.73
CA GLN A 237 7.01 -3.07 -1.87
C GLN A 237 7.81 -4.32 -2.18
N LEU A 238 8.11 -4.54 -3.46
CA LEU A 238 8.99 -5.62 -3.89
C LEU A 238 10.43 -5.11 -4.04
N PHE A 239 11.38 -5.85 -3.49
CA PHE A 239 12.81 -5.59 -3.61
C PHE A 239 13.52 -6.82 -4.16
N GLN A 240 14.42 -6.63 -5.11
CA GLN A 240 15.29 -7.70 -5.60
C GLN A 240 16.14 -8.26 -4.44
N LEU A 241 16.09 -9.57 -4.22
CA LEU A 241 16.93 -10.24 -3.23
C LEU A 241 18.37 -10.32 -3.75
N ILE A 242 19.25 -9.51 -3.18
CA ILE A 242 20.69 -9.54 -3.46
C ILE A 242 21.36 -10.54 -2.50
N THR A 243 21.95 -11.60 -3.03
CA THR A 243 22.53 -12.70 -2.24
C THR A 243 24.07 -12.72 -2.22
N ILE A 244 24.70 -11.91 -3.07
CA ILE A 244 26.16 -11.85 -3.24
C ILE A 244 26.68 -10.42 -3.12
N GLY A 245 27.96 -10.27 -2.81
CA GLY A 245 28.63 -8.98 -2.73
C GLY A 245 28.47 -8.26 -1.37
N PHE A 246 28.98 -7.04 -1.30
CA PHE A 246 28.99 -6.21 -0.09
C PHE A 246 27.58 -5.80 0.36
N ASN A 247 26.68 -5.55 -0.60
CA ASN A 247 25.31 -5.11 -0.39
C ASN A 247 24.30 -6.26 -0.40
N LYS A 248 24.72 -7.49 -0.08
CA LYS A 248 23.80 -8.62 0.06
C LYS A 248 22.86 -8.40 1.24
N PHE A 249 21.69 -9.02 1.17
CA PHE A 249 20.76 -9.08 2.30
C PHE A 249 21.25 -10.12 3.30
N GLU A 250 21.38 -9.73 4.55
CA GLU A 250 21.68 -10.63 5.67
C GLU A 250 20.45 -10.73 6.57
N LYS A 251 20.04 -11.97 6.90
CA LYS A 251 18.94 -12.20 7.84
C LYS A 251 19.40 -11.78 9.23
N MET A 252 18.61 -10.95 9.89
CA MET A 252 18.82 -10.60 11.28
C MET A 252 18.18 -11.67 12.17
N LEU A 253 18.92 -12.12 13.18
CA LEU A 253 18.48 -13.12 14.16
C LEU A 253 17.69 -12.45 15.30
#